data_AF-A0A7V8F473-F1
#
_entry.id   AF-A0A7V8F473-F1
#
_cell.length_a   1.000
_cell.length_b   1.000
_cell.length_c   1.000
_cell.angle_alpha   90.00
_cell.angle_beta   90.00
_cell.angle_gamma   90.00
#
_symmetry.space_group_name_H-M   'P 1'
#
loop_
_entity.id
_entity.type
_entity.pdbx_description
1 polymer ?
#
loop_
_entity_poly.entity_id
_entity_poly.type
_entity_poly.pdbx_seq_one_letter_code
_entity_poly.pdbx_strand_id
1 'polypeptide(L)'
;MTQSLLTLLSAAIWWIIYSSAAAVVPAVMVWASLRWLERVPVVFNRAYFASLLWALAIVATCGLVIAAQHGAAVGQSLFALPWMRGVLVADMLLGAFLVWRLVPRVDARRVKPTSACMAVALVMVVVMVVGTTVHR
;
A
#
# COMPACT_ATOMS: atom_id res chain seq x y z
N MET A 1 8.37 30.30 -11.82
CA MET A 1 7.40 29.79 -10.82
C MET A 1 6.28 28.96 -11.44
N THR A 2 5.67 29.39 -12.55
CA THR A 2 4.60 28.65 -13.25
C THR A 2 5.05 27.25 -13.73
N GLN A 3 6.26 27.13 -14.29
CA GLN A 3 6.79 25.85 -14.77
C GLN A 3 6.92 24.79 -13.66
N SER A 4 7.54 25.13 -12.52
CA SER A 4 7.72 24.19 -11.41
C SER A 4 6.39 23.73 -10.82
N LEU A 5 5.41 24.62 -10.73
CA LEU A 5 4.06 24.28 -10.27
C LEU A 5 3.36 23.32 -11.25
N LEU A 6 3.44 23.59 -12.55
CA LEU A 6 2.88 22.71 -13.59
C LEU A 6 3.51 21.31 -13.54
N THR A 7 4.84 21.22 -13.33
CA THR A 7 5.54 19.95 -13.18
C THR A 7 5.05 19.17 -11.94
N LEU A 8 4.91 19.85 -10.80
CA LEU A 8 4.40 19.23 -9.57
C LEU A 8 2.97 18.72 -9.72
N LEU A 9 2.09 19.53 -10.33
CA LEU A 9 0.71 19.12 -10.59
C LEU A 9 0.64 17.95 -11.56
N SER A 10 1.42 17.98 -12.64
CA SER A 10 1.50 16.87 -13.59
C SER A 10 1.98 15.59 -12.90
N ALA A 11 3.05 15.67 -12.09
CA ALA A 11 3.54 14.53 -11.32
C ALA A 11 2.51 14.00 -10.33
N ALA A 12 1.77 14.88 -9.64
CA ALA A 12 0.70 14.50 -8.72
C ALA A 12 -0.45 13.78 -9.44
N ILE A 13 -0.84 14.26 -10.64
CA ILE A 13 -1.86 13.61 -11.46
C ILE A 13 -1.42 12.20 -11.86
N TRP A 14 -0.19 12.05 -12.37
CA TRP A 14 0.36 10.76 -12.75
C TRP A 14 0.44 9.79 -11.56
N TRP A 15 0.90 10.28 -10.42
CA TRP A 15 0.96 9.51 -9.18
C TRP A 15 -0.43 8.98 -8.79
N ILE A 16 -1.46 9.84 -8.79
CA ILE A 16 -2.82 9.43 -8.45
C ILE A 16 -3.34 8.37 -9.43
N ILE A 17 -3.16 8.57 -10.74
CA ILE A 17 -3.66 7.65 -11.77
C ILE A 17 -2.99 6.28 -11.66
N TYR A 18 -1.65 6.22 -11.56
CA TYR A 18 -0.94 4.95 -11.44
C TYR A 18 -1.27 4.24 -10.12
N SER A 19 -1.37 4.97 -9.01
CA SER A 19 -1.75 4.38 -7.72
C SER A 19 -3.17 3.85 -7.75
N SER A 20 -4.08 4.52 -8.45
CA SER A 20 -5.47 4.07 -8.65
C SER A 20 -5.52 2.73 -9.38
N ALA A 21 -4.78 2.60 -10.48
CA ALA A 21 -4.71 1.34 -11.22
C ALA A 21 -4.04 0.24 -10.39
N ALA A 22 -2.90 0.55 -9.75
CA ALA A 22 -2.15 -0.41 -8.94
C ALA A 22 -2.95 -0.89 -7.71
N ALA A 23 -3.77 -0.02 -7.11
CA ALA A 23 -4.57 -0.32 -5.92
C ALA A 23 -5.63 -1.40 -6.15
N VAL A 24 -6.00 -1.70 -7.40
CA VAL A 24 -6.97 -2.76 -7.73
C VAL A 24 -6.49 -4.13 -7.22
N VAL A 25 -5.20 -4.43 -7.38
CA VAL A 25 -4.62 -5.71 -6.96
C VAL A 25 -4.75 -5.92 -5.43
N PRO A 26 -4.21 -5.03 -4.57
CA PRO A 26 -4.41 -5.16 -3.14
C PRO A 26 -5.87 -5.02 -2.73
N ALA A 27 -6.71 -4.27 -3.45
CA ALA A 27 -8.15 -4.20 -3.17
C ALA A 27 -8.85 -5.55 -3.34
N VAL A 28 -8.58 -6.27 -4.43
CA VAL A 28 -9.14 -7.61 -4.67
C VAL A 28 -8.65 -8.58 -3.60
N MET A 29 -7.37 -8.53 -3.24
CA MET A 29 -6.80 -9.38 -2.19
C MET A 29 -7.40 -9.11 -0.82
N VAL A 30 -7.47 -7.84 -0.40
CA VAL A 30 -8.08 -7.43 0.88
C VAL A 30 -9.56 -7.81 0.91
N TRP A 31 -10.29 -7.56 -0.17
CA TRP A 31 -11.70 -7.91 -0.26
C TRP A 31 -11.95 -9.41 -0.16
N ALA A 32 -11.19 -10.22 -0.90
CA ALA A 32 -11.32 -11.68 -0.88
C ALA A 32 -10.90 -12.27 0.47
N SER A 33 -9.76 -11.84 1.02
CA SER A 33 -9.26 -12.31 2.31
C SER A 33 -10.20 -11.94 3.46
N LEU A 34 -10.74 -10.71 3.50
CA LEU A 34 -11.68 -10.33 4.55
C LEU A 34 -13.00 -11.09 4.46
N ARG A 35 -13.53 -11.34 3.25
CA ARG A 35 -14.71 -12.22 3.08
C ARG A 35 -14.46 -13.62 3.61
N TRP A 36 -13.26 -14.15 3.35
CA TRP A 36 -12.86 -15.47 3.84
C TRP A 36 -12.72 -15.52 5.37
N LEU A 37 -12.00 -14.55 5.94
CA LEU A 37 -11.67 -14.49 7.38
C LEU A 37 -12.89 -14.15 8.25
N GLU A 38 -13.71 -13.19 7.80
CA GLU A 38 -14.87 -12.74 8.57
C GLU A 38 -16.14 -13.53 8.29
N ARG A 39 -16.15 -14.35 7.23
CA ARG A 39 -17.32 -15.14 6.77
C ARG A 39 -18.57 -14.28 6.51
N VAL A 40 -18.37 -12.98 6.25
CA VAL A 40 -19.43 -11.98 6.03
C VAL A 40 -19.09 -11.19 4.77
N PRO A 41 -20.09 -10.76 3.97
CA PRO A 41 -19.84 -9.91 2.83
C PRO A 41 -19.16 -8.58 3.23
N VAL A 42 -18.21 -8.17 2.41
CA VAL A 42 -17.49 -6.89 2.52
C VAL A 42 -17.71 -6.09 1.24
N VAL A 43 -17.90 -4.79 1.38
CA VAL A 43 -18.13 -3.86 0.27
C VAL A 43 -16.80 -3.59 -0.45
N PHE A 44 -16.72 -3.99 -1.73
CA PHE A 44 -15.51 -3.83 -2.54
C PHE A 44 -15.06 -2.38 -2.62
N ASN A 45 -15.99 -1.42 -2.81
CA ASN A 45 -15.66 0.00 -2.90
C ASN A 45 -14.90 0.52 -1.66
N ARG A 46 -15.23 0.03 -0.46
CA ARG A 46 -14.54 0.40 0.78
C ARG A 46 -13.15 -0.23 0.88
N ALA A 47 -13.01 -1.48 0.47
CA ALA A 47 -11.71 -2.16 0.38
C ALA A 47 -10.81 -1.45 -0.65
N TYR A 48 -11.36 -1.10 -1.81
CA TYR A 48 -10.66 -0.35 -2.84
C TYR A 48 -10.20 1.02 -2.34
N PHE A 49 -11.08 1.79 -1.69
CA PHE A 49 -10.71 3.09 -1.14
C PHE A 49 -9.60 2.98 -0.08
N ALA A 50 -9.65 1.98 0.80
CA ALA A 50 -8.59 1.72 1.77
C ALA A 50 -7.26 1.37 1.09
N SER A 51 -7.29 0.47 0.10
CA SER A 51 -6.12 0.07 -0.68
C SER A 51 -5.55 1.21 -1.52
N LEU A 52 -6.40 2.12 -2.01
CA LEU A 52 -5.96 3.32 -2.74
C LEU A 52 -5.20 4.28 -1.85
N LEU A 53 -5.75 4.60 -0.67
CA LEU A 53 -5.05 5.45 0.29
C LEU A 53 -3.72 4.82 0.74
N TRP A 54 -3.71 3.50 0.91
CA TRP A 54 -2.49 2.77 1.23
C TRP A 54 -1.48 2.82 0.08
N ALA A 55 -1.91 2.60 -1.17
CA ALA A 55 -1.05 2.70 -2.36
C ALA A 55 -0.49 4.12 -2.57
N LEU A 56 -1.28 5.16 -2.32
CA LEU A 56 -0.80 6.53 -2.36
C LEU A 56 0.29 6.75 -1.29
N ALA A 57 0.05 6.30 -0.06
CA ALA A 57 1.02 6.45 1.02
C ALA A 57 2.32 5.69 0.79
N ILE A 58 2.26 4.45 0.28
CA ILE A 58 3.47 3.67 0.01
C ILE A 58 4.29 4.28 -1.13
N VAL A 59 3.65 4.79 -2.20
CA VAL A 59 4.36 5.48 -3.29
C VAL A 59 4.99 6.79 -2.79
N ALA A 60 4.30 7.55 -1.91
CA ALA A 60 4.88 8.74 -1.28
C ALA A 60 6.15 8.40 -0.51
N THR A 61 6.05 7.41 0.37
CA THR A 61 7.14 7.03 1.29
C THR A 61 8.30 6.40 0.54
N CYS A 62 8.05 5.50 -0.41
CA CYS A 62 9.09 4.96 -1.30
C CYS A 62 9.73 6.06 -2.17
N GLY A 63 8.97 7.03 -2.66
CA GLY A 63 9.51 8.18 -3.39
C GLY A 63 10.47 9.01 -2.53
N LEU A 64 10.10 9.29 -1.28
CA LEU A 64 10.97 9.96 -0.31
C LEU A 64 12.21 9.14 0.04
N VAL A 65 12.06 7.82 0.17
CA VAL A 65 13.18 6.88 0.38
C VAL A 65 14.18 7.00 -0.77
N ILE A 66 13.72 6.88 -2.02
CA ILE A 66 14.58 6.94 -3.21
C ILE A 66 15.24 8.32 -3.34
N ALA A 67 14.49 9.39 -3.06
CA ALA A 67 15.03 10.75 -3.06
C ALA A 67 16.10 10.95 -1.98
N ALA A 68 15.90 10.41 -0.78
CA ALA A 68 16.88 10.46 0.31
C ALA A 68 18.14 9.62 0.03
N GLN A 69 18.07 8.64 -0.87
CA GLN A 69 19.20 7.82 -1.30
C GLN A 69 19.94 8.35 -2.53
N HIS A 70 19.55 9.51 -3.07
CA HIS A 70 20.30 10.14 -4.17
C HIS A 70 21.77 10.36 -3.74
N GLY A 71 22.71 9.62 -4.36
CA GLY A 71 24.13 9.65 -4.04
C GLY A 71 24.68 8.42 -3.30
N ALA A 72 23.85 7.44 -2.95
CA ALA A 72 24.32 6.17 -2.38
C ALA A 72 25.02 5.28 -3.44
N ALA A 73 25.96 4.44 -2.99
CA ALA A 73 26.71 3.55 -3.87
C ALA A 73 25.80 2.53 -4.59
N VAL A 74 26.01 2.38 -5.90
CA VAL A 74 25.26 1.44 -6.75
C VAL A 74 25.43 0.01 -6.24
N GLY A 75 24.32 -0.71 -6.03
CA GLY A 75 24.31 -2.11 -5.59
C GLY A 75 24.09 -2.36 -4.10
N GLN A 76 23.95 -1.30 -3.28
CA GLN A 76 23.49 -1.45 -1.89
C GLN A 76 22.06 -1.99 -1.87
N SER A 77 21.85 -3.10 -1.16
CA SER A 77 20.51 -3.64 -0.98
C SER A 77 19.68 -2.62 -0.20
N LEU A 78 18.57 -2.20 -0.81
CA LEU A 78 17.56 -1.33 -0.21
C LEU A 78 17.16 -1.81 1.21
N PHE A 79 17.14 -3.13 1.45
CA PHE A 79 16.82 -3.73 2.76
C PHE A 79 17.95 -3.71 3.80
N ALA A 80 19.19 -3.38 3.40
CA ALA A 80 20.32 -3.30 4.33
C ALA A 80 20.23 -2.06 5.24
N LEU A 81 19.50 -1.03 4.81
CA LEU A 81 19.40 0.22 5.57
C LEU A 81 18.35 0.10 6.70
N PRO A 82 18.67 0.44 7.95
CA PRO A 82 17.78 0.24 9.09
C PRO A 82 16.48 1.06 8.99
N TRP A 83 16.56 2.25 8.42
CA TRP A 83 15.40 3.12 8.21
C TRP A 83 14.42 2.54 7.17
N MET A 84 14.92 1.80 6.18
CA MET A 84 14.08 1.10 5.21
C MET A 84 13.17 0.05 5.87
N ARG A 85 13.75 -0.69 6.83
CA ARG A 85 13.02 -1.70 7.59
C ARG A 85 11.94 -1.03 8.46
N GLY A 86 12.26 0.14 9.02
CA GLY A 86 11.30 0.98 9.72
C GLY A 86 10.13 1.43 8.82
N VAL A 87 10.42 1.87 7.59
CA VAL A 87 9.38 2.26 6.60
C VAL A 87 8.47 1.09 6.26
N LEU A 88 9.01 -0.12 6.05
CA LEU A 88 8.22 -1.31 5.78
C LEU A 88 7.27 -1.66 6.93
N VAL A 89 7.74 -1.58 8.18
CA VAL A 89 6.90 -1.81 9.35
C VAL A 89 5.83 -0.73 9.47
N ALA A 90 6.19 0.54 9.26
CA ALA A 90 5.24 1.64 9.29
C ALA A 90 4.16 1.49 8.20
N ASP A 91 4.55 1.06 7.00
CA ASP A 91 3.63 0.80 5.90
C ASP A 91 2.66 -0.33 6.24
N MET A 92 3.15 -1.42 6.83
CA MET A 92 2.30 -2.54 7.25
C MET A 92 1.30 -2.14 8.34
N LEU A 93 1.72 -1.31 9.30
CA LEU A 93 0.84 -0.75 10.32
C LEU A 93 -0.20 0.21 9.72
N LEU A 94 0.21 1.04 8.77
CA LEU A 94 -0.66 1.97 8.07
C LEU A 94 -1.72 1.23 7.25
N GLY A 95 -1.32 0.22 6.47
CA GLY A 95 -2.25 -0.63 5.73
C GLY A 95 -3.27 -1.29 6.66
N ALA A 96 -2.81 -1.88 7.76
CA ALA A 96 -3.69 -2.54 8.72
C ALA A 96 -4.67 -1.56 9.36
N PHE A 97 -4.20 -0.36 9.72
CA PHE A 97 -5.04 0.71 10.26
C PHE A 97 -6.09 1.19 9.25
N LEU A 98 -5.70 1.44 8.00
CA LEU A 98 -6.62 1.89 6.95
C LEU A 98 -7.70 0.84 6.68
N VAL A 99 -7.32 -0.42 6.55
CA VAL A 99 -8.27 -1.52 6.35
C VAL A 99 -9.23 -1.64 7.54
N TRP A 100 -8.72 -1.65 8.76
CA TRP A 100 -9.53 -1.72 9.97
C TRP A 100 -10.49 -0.53 10.13
N ARG A 101 -10.03 0.68 9.77
CA ARG A 101 -10.78 1.92 10.00
C ARG A 101 -11.83 2.19 8.91
N LEU A 102 -11.53 1.84 7.66
CA LEU A 102 -12.30 2.25 6.48
C LEU A 102 -13.13 1.13 5.86
N VAL A 103 -12.85 -0.14 6.17
CA VAL A 103 -13.59 -1.28 5.64
C VAL A 103 -14.58 -1.80 6.69
N PRO A 104 -15.86 -1.40 6.62
CA PRO A 104 -16.90 -1.99 7.46
C PRO A 104 -17.32 -3.36 6.93
N ARG A 105 -17.85 -4.19 7.84
CA ARG A 105 -18.70 -5.33 7.46
C ARG A 105 -20.04 -4.80 6.94
N VAL A 106 -20.78 -5.64 6.22
CA VAL A 106 -22.16 -5.31 5.81
C VAL A 106 -23.07 -5.00 7.00
N ASP A 107 -22.82 -5.61 8.16
CA ASP A 107 -23.55 -5.33 9.42
C ASP A 107 -23.21 -3.96 10.08
N ALA A 108 -22.55 -3.04 9.37
CA ALA A 108 -22.00 -1.77 9.89
C ALA A 108 -20.99 -1.90 11.04
N ARG A 109 -20.63 -3.12 11.46
CA ARG A 109 -19.58 -3.40 12.44
C ARG A 109 -18.20 -3.33 11.78
N ARG A 110 -17.18 -2.94 12.55
CA ARG A 110 -15.78 -2.96 12.09
C ARG A 110 -15.30 -4.42 11.89
N VAL A 111 -14.36 -4.61 10.97
CA VAL A 111 -13.60 -5.87 10.88
C VAL A 111 -12.73 -6.04 12.13
N LYS A 112 -12.39 -7.29 12.48
CA LYS A 112 -11.45 -7.52 13.59
C LYS A 112 -10.08 -6.99 13.18
N PRO A 113 -9.33 -6.36 14.11
CA PRO A 113 -7.98 -5.86 13.82
C PRO A 113 -7.04 -7.00 13.39
N THR A 114 -7.23 -8.20 13.93
CA THR A 114 -6.49 -9.41 13.53
C THR A 114 -6.74 -9.77 12.06
N SER A 115 -8.00 -9.74 11.60
CA SER A 115 -8.34 -9.99 10.20
C SER A 115 -7.74 -8.94 9.25
N ALA A 116 -7.77 -7.66 9.65
CA ALA A 116 -7.17 -6.58 8.88
C ALA A 116 -5.64 -6.76 8.74
N CYS A 117 -4.97 -7.12 9.84
CA CYS A 117 -3.54 -7.41 9.83
C CYS A 117 -3.20 -8.60 8.92
N MET A 118 -3.96 -9.70 9.01
CA MET A 118 -3.78 -10.88 8.15
C MET A 118 -3.99 -10.56 6.67
N ALA A 119 -5.00 -9.76 6.33
CA ALA A 119 -5.25 -9.32 4.96
C ALA A 119 -4.07 -8.52 4.37
N VAL A 120 -3.53 -7.60 5.16
CA VAL A 120 -2.36 -6.79 4.78
C VAL A 120 -1.10 -7.64 4.67
N ALA A 121 -0.89 -8.58 5.58
CA ALA A 121 0.23 -9.53 5.52
C ALA A 121 0.18 -10.38 4.23
N LEU A 122 -1.01 -10.83 3.82
CA LEU A 122 -1.17 -11.56 2.55
C LEU A 122 -0.77 -10.71 1.34
N VAL A 123 -1.20 -9.45 1.29
CA VAL A 123 -0.79 -8.50 0.23
C VAL A 123 0.72 -8.35 0.20
N MET A 124 1.34 -8.11 1.36
CA MET A 124 2.78 -7.92 1.48
C MET A 124 3.58 -9.12 1.00
N VAL A 125 3.18 -10.33 1.39
CA VAL A 125 3.85 -11.56 0.96
C VAL A 125 3.79 -11.70 -0.56
N VAL A 126 2.61 -11.50 -1.17
CA VAL A 126 2.47 -11.60 -2.63
C VAL A 126 3.31 -10.55 -3.34
N VAL A 127 3.26 -9.29 -2.91
CA VAL A 127 4.05 -8.21 -3.51
C VAL A 127 5.54 -8.50 -3.39
N MET A 128 6.00 -8.97 -2.23
CA MET A 128 7.41 -9.28 -2.00
C MET A 128 7.88 -10.49 -2.82
N VAL A 129 7.06 -11.54 -2.93
CA VAL A 129 7.37 -12.68 -3.80
C VAL A 129 7.45 -12.21 -5.25
N VAL A 130 6.43 -11.53 -5.77
CA VAL A 130 6.41 -11.05 -7.16
C VAL A 130 7.62 -10.14 -7.43
N GLY A 131 7.88 -9.17 -6.56
CA GLY A 131 9.01 -8.25 -6.71
C GLY A 131 10.37 -8.93 -6.68
N THR A 132 10.54 -9.97 -5.86
CA THR A 132 11.81 -10.73 -5.79
C THR A 132 11.95 -11.75 -6.92
N THR A 133 10.85 -12.31 -7.44
CA THR A 133 10.88 -13.26 -8.56
C THR A 133 11.07 -12.60 -9.90
N VAL A 134 10.52 -11.40 -10.12
CA VAL A 134 10.64 -10.67 -11.41
C VAL A 134 12.07 -10.14 -11.62
N HIS A 135 12.86 -10.01 -10.56
CA HIS A 135 14.26 -9.57 -10.62
C HIS A 135 15.30 -10.69 -10.76
N ARG A 136 14.88 -11.95 -10.87
CA ARG A 136 15.73 -13.10 -11.23
C ARG A 136 15.58 -13.43 -12.70
#